data_AF-A0A6V7ENC7-F1
#
_entry.id   AF-A0A6V7ENC7-F1
#
_cell.length_a   1.000
_cell.length_b   1.000
_cell.length_c   1.000
_cell.angle_alpha   90.00
_cell.angle_beta   90.00
_cell.angle_gamma   90.00
#
_symmetry.space_group_name_H-M   'P 1'
#
loop_
_entity.id
_entity.type
_entity.pdbx_description
1 polymer ?
#
loop_
_entity_poly.entity_id
_entity_poly.type
_entity_poly.pdbx_seq_one_letter_code
_entity_poly.pdbx_strand_id
1 'polypeptide(L)'
;MKINFLAATIFLGLSCTSTSTVLAADQWLSFSNQQKSRITSTERLSPIKINESQAYDNAAAGGLWLPLPDGRRIYAKTILQNTQDNDHWTFVGTLPAEKQSVVITFGRNAVFGSIPVDNNTSLRIVTQGGKLYIAERLPKNIALDRLKSNDSAMASDYLIPPKQAVSEQDLQRSLALVKQAASATTPAVVDVLVGYTPGLVRELGSVDAVNTRINYLVAVTNRAYSDSQVNGRLRLIGTQQVNYTDSTTDDAALKAMTEASGTSPLAALHSTRDAQGADLVALLRPYRANQGACGNAWLNGGGLQSYNVNMQGSGYAAVSDGTDEEAGNYCEDITFAHEIGHNLGLAHDKADSGPGAFTYAYGWRQTLDKGSFNTIMAYTADDQVTVPYFANPRITLCNDNPCGDVNEADQTRALNITMPIAANFRPTKR
;
A
#
# COMPACT_ATOMS: atom_id res chain seq x y z
N MET A 1 -40.51 -66.08 58.79
CA MET A 1 -39.68 -66.40 57.62
C MET A 1 -39.60 -65.12 56.78
N LYS A 2 -38.39 -64.56 56.65
CA LYS A 2 -38.12 -63.25 56.04
C LYS A 2 -38.31 -63.32 54.53
N ILE A 3 -38.99 -62.34 53.91
CA ILE A 3 -38.82 -62.02 52.49
C ILE A 3 -38.60 -60.51 52.40
N ASN A 4 -37.49 -60.16 51.75
CA ASN A 4 -36.92 -58.82 51.66
C ASN A 4 -37.52 -57.99 50.50
N PHE A 5 -37.40 -56.68 50.71
CA PHE A 5 -37.59 -55.54 49.81
C PHE A 5 -37.09 -55.69 48.37
N LEU A 6 -37.75 -54.97 47.44
CA LEU A 6 -37.07 -53.99 46.58
C LEU A 6 -38.08 -52.93 46.08
N ALA A 7 -37.85 -51.67 46.46
CA ALA A 7 -38.54 -50.51 45.91
C ALA A 7 -37.74 -49.98 44.71
N ALA A 8 -38.36 -49.86 43.54
CA ALA A 8 -37.76 -49.29 42.35
C ALA A 8 -38.08 -47.80 42.26
N THR A 9 -37.06 -46.96 42.44
CA THR A 9 -37.12 -45.51 42.22
C THR A 9 -36.89 -45.23 40.74
N ILE A 10 -37.91 -44.73 40.04
CA ILE A 10 -37.80 -44.30 38.64
C ILE A 10 -37.36 -42.82 38.62
N PHE A 11 -36.13 -42.57 38.18
CA PHE A 11 -35.65 -41.24 37.80
C PHE A 11 -36.09 -40.92 36.37
N LEU A 12 -37.06 -40.02 36.18
CA LEU A 12 -37.28 -39.36 34.89
C LEU A 12 -36.29 -38.19 34.77
N GLY A 13 -35.19 -38.41 34.05
CA GLY A 13 -34.33 -37.32 33.60
C GLY A 13 -34.98 -36.59 32.44
N LEU A 14 -35.37 -35.33 32.64
CA LEU A 14 -35.63 -34.41 31.53
C LEU A 14 -34.29 -34.10 30.84
N SER A 15 -34.04 -34.77 29.71
CA SER A 15 -33.00 -34.34 28.78
C SER A 15 -33.51 -33.15 27.97
N CYS A 16 -33.14 -31.95 28.41
CA CYS A 16 -33.28 -30.74 27.61
C CYS A 16 -32.21 -30.79 26.51
N THR A 17 -32.52 -31.38 25.36
CA THR A 17 -31.68 -31.26 24.16
C THR A 17 -31.98 -29.91 23.51
N SER A 18 -31.40 -28.85 24.06
CA SER A 18 -31.14 -27.64 23.28
C SER A 18 -30.10 -28.03 22.21
N THR A 19 -30.59 -28.47 21.06
CA THR A 19 -29.80 -28.46 19.84
C THR A 19 -29.60 -27.00 19.50
N SER A 20 -28.53 -26.42 20.05
CA SER A 20 -27.97 -25.17 19.58
C SER A 20 -27.54 -25.41 18.13
N THR A 21 -28.46 -25.23 17.19
CA THR A 21 -28.07 -24.83 15.84
C THR A 21 -27.35 -23.52 16.03
N VAL A 22 -26.01 -23.59 16.12
CA VAL A 22 -25.17 -22.43 15.85
C VAL A 22 -25.48 -22.11 14.40
N LEU A 23 -26.48 -21.25 14.18
CA LEU A 23 -26.56 -20.48 12.95
C LEU A 23 -25.15 -19.93 12.80
N ALA A 24 -24.45 -20.34 11.75
CA ALA A 24 -23.17 -19.73 11.40
C ALA A 24 -23.45 -18.24 11.43
N ALA A 25 -22.94 -17.53 12.44
CA ALA A 25 -23.10 -16.09 12.50
C ALA A 25 -22.64 -15.60 11.14
N ASP A 26 -23.53 -14.94 10.39
CA ASP A 26 -23.23 -14.51 9.03
C ASP A 26 -21.85 -13.87 9.06
N GLN A 27 -20.91 -14.40 8.30
CA GLN A 27 -19.56 -13.86 8.30
C GLN A 27 -19.55 -12.72 7.29
N TRP A 28 -18.96 -11.59 7.68
CA TRP A 28 -18.85 -10.43 6.78
C TRP A 28 -18.07 -10.78 5.50
N LEU A 29 -17.24 -11.82 5.52
CA LEU A 29 -16.56 -12.41 4.38
C LEU A 29 -16.81 -13.92 4.37
N SER A 30 -17.12 -14.49 3.20
CA SER A 30 -17.32 -15.93 3.04
C SER A 30 -16.78 -16.44 1.71
N PHE A 31 -16.23 -17.66 1.69
CA PHE A 31 -15.79 -18.32 0.47
C PHE A 31 -16.98 -18.93 -0.28
N SER A 32 -16.97 -18.83 -1.61
CA SER A 32 -18.02 -19.41 -2.43
C SER A 32 -17.87 -20.92 -2.55
N ASN A 33 -18.83 -21.68 -2.04
CA ASN A 33 -18.90 -23.13 -2.25
C ASN A 33 -19.38 -23.52 -3.67
N GLN A 34 -19.87 -22.55 -4.45
CA GLN A 34 -20.44 -22.77 -5.78
C GLN A 34 -19.43 -22.50 -6.90
N GLN A 35 -18.43 -21.65 -6.67
CA GLN A 35 -17.42 -21.29 -7.65
C GLN A 35 -16.07 -21.84 -7.23
N LYS A 36 -15.43 -22.61 -8.11
CA LYS A 36 -14.09 -23.16 -7.87
C LYS A 36 -13.04 -22.06 -7.92
N SER A 37 -12.01 -22.18 -7.08
CA SER A 37 -10.82 -21.35 -7.19
C SER A 37 -10.17 -21.47 -8.56
N ARG A 38 -9.67 -20.35 -9.08
CA ARG A 38 -8.92 -20.27 -10.33
C ARG A 38 -7.44 -20.13 -9.99
N ILE A 39 -6.59 -20.92 -10.64
CA ILE A 39 -5.14 -20.74 -10.56
C ILE A 39 -4.70 -20.02 -11.83
N THR A 40 -3.99 -18.91 -11.66
CA THR A 40 -3.39 -18.11 -12.72
C THR A 40 -1.89 -18.41 -12.80
N SER A 41 -1.11 -17.68 -13.61
CA SER A 41 0.33 -17.91 -13.67
C SER A 41 1.04 -17.41 -12.41
N THR A 42 0.44 -16.44 -11.72
CA THR A 42 0.98 -15.72 -10.55
C THR A 42 0.31 -16.12 -9.24
N GLU A 43 -0.99 -16.42 -9.27
CA GLU A 43 -1.81 -16.48 -8.05
C GLU A 43 -2.89 -17.57 -8.07
N ARG A 44 -3.41 -17.89 -6.89
CA ARG A 44 -4.68 -18.59 -6.73
C ARG A 44 -5.74 -17.58 -6.30
N LEU A 45 -6.83 -17.53 -7.04
CA LEU A 45 -7.99 -16.69 -6.79
C LEU A 45 -9.14 -17.54 -6.26
N SER A 46 -9.49 -17.35 -5.00
CA SER A 46 -10.59 -18.03 -4.32
C SER A 46 -11.80 -17.08 -4.23
N PRO A 47 -12.93 -17.37 -4.91
CA PRO A 47 -14.07 -16.46 -4.96
C PRO A 47 -14.70 -16.24 -3.59
N ILE A 48 -15.05 -15.00 -3.28
CA ILE A 48 -15.66 -14.62 -2.00
C ILE A 48 -16.92 -13.79 -2.17
N LYS A 49 -17.71 -13.72 -1.10
CA LYS A 49 -18.79 -12.75 -0.92
C LYS A 49 -18.50 -11.90 0.31
N ILE A 50 -18.86 -10.62 0.23
CA ILE A 50 -18.68 -9.65 1.30
C ILE A 50 -20.05 -9.07 1.69
N ASN A 51 -20.30 -8.97 2.99
CA ASN A 51 -21.36 -8.18 3.60
C ASN A 51 -20.71 -6.95 4.25
N GLU A 52 -20.72 -5.84 3.52
CA GLU A 52 -20.04 -4.61 3.92
C GLU A 52 -20.63 -3.98 5.18
N SER A 53 -21.96 -3.93 5.32
CA SER A 53 -22.61 -3.37 6.51
C SER A 53 -22.17 -4.12 7.77
N GLN A 54 -22.10 -5.44 7.69
CA GLN A 54 -21.64 -6.24 8.81
C GLN A 54 -20.14 -6.05 9.09
N ALA A 55 -19.31 -5.88 8.05
CA ALA A 55 -17.90 -5.53 8.24
C ALA A 55 -17.78 -4.18 8.97
N TYR A 56 -18.55 -3.18 8.56
CA TYR A 56 -18.57 -1.85 9.18
C TYR A 56 -18.96 -1.93 10.66
N ASP A 57 -20.04 -2.65 10.98
CA ASP A 57 -20.53 -2.80 12.36
C ASP A 57 -19.54 -3.58 13.24
N ASN A 58 -18.95 -4.66 12.71
CA ASN A 58 -17.96 -5.45 13.44
C ASN A 58 -16.66 -4.67 13.70
N ALA A 59 -16.20 -3.89 12.72
CA ALA A 59 -15.04 -3.01 12.88
C ALA A 59 -15.29 -1.98 14.00
N ALA A 60 -16.48 -1.37 14.03
CA ALA A 60 -16.90 -0.44 15.08
C ALA A 60 -17.03 -1.14 16.45
N ALA A 61 -17.43 -2.41 16.47
CA ALA A 61 -17.49 -3.25 17.66
C ALA A 61 -16.11 -3.74 18.17
N GLY A 62 -15.03 -3.47 17.44
CA GLY A 62 -13.66 -3.66 17.90
C GLY A 62 -12.79 -4.61 17.07
N GLY A 63 -13.29 -5.17 15.97
CA GLY A 63 -12.45 -5.91 15.04
C GLY A 63 -13.17 -6.82 14.06
N LEU A 64 -12.40 -7.38 13.13
CA LEU A 64 -12.89 -8.30 12.10
C LEU A 64 -12.29 -9.69 12.27
N TRP A 65 -13.14 -10.72 12.23
CA TRP A 65 -12.69 -12.09 12.00
C TRP A 65 -12.42 -12.28 10.50
N LEU A 66 -11.17 -12.52 10.14
CA LEU A 66 -10.70 -12.74 8.78
C LEU A 66 -10.63 -14.25 8.52
N PRO A 67 -11.57 -14.85 7.76
CA PRO A 67 -11.49 -16.26 7.42
C PRO A 67 -10.43 -16.48 6.33
N LEU A 68 -9.64 -17.54 6.46
CA LEU A 68 -8.57 -17.91 5.54
C LEU A 68 -9.00 -19.08 4.63
N PRO A 69 -8.37 -19.27 3.46
CA PRO A 69 -8.68 -20.37 2.54
C PRO A 69 -8.50 -21.77 3.14
N ASP A 70 -7.64 -21.92 4.16
CA ASP A 70 -7.38 -23.18 4.86
C ASP A 70 -8.42 -23.52 5.94
N GLY A 71 -9.45 -22.68 6.12
CA GLY A 71 -10.50 -22.83 7.12
C GLY A 71 -10.14 -22.25 8.49
N ARG A 72 -8.92 -21.75 8.71
CA ARG A 72 -8.60 -20.96 9.90
C ARG A 72 -9.29 -19.60 9.84
N ARG A 73 -9.30 -18.91 10.98
CA ARG A 73 -9.69 -17.50 11.07
C ARG A 73 -8.74 -16.74 11.99
N ILE A 74 -8.44 -15.51 11.63
CA ILE A 74 -7.59 -14.61 12.41
C ILE A 74 -8.44 -13.41 12.83
N TYR A 75 -8.32 -12.97 14.08
CA TYR A 75 -9.01 -11.76 14.55
C TYR A 75 -8.10 -10.54 14.43
N ALA A 76 -8.50 -9.59 13.59
CA ALA A 76 -7.85 -8.29 13.47
C ALA A 76 -8.54 -7.28 14.39
N LYS A 77 -7.85 -6.83 15.43
CA LYS A 77 -8.36 -5.82 16.36
C LYS A 77 -8.34 -4.45 15.68
N THR A 78 -9.45 -3.72 15.72
CA THR A 78 -9.54 -2.38 15.14
C THR A 78 -8.50 -1.44 15.76
N ILE A 79 -7.68 -0.81 14.91
CA ILE A 79 -6.91 0.37 15.26
C ILE A 79 -7.71 1.61 14.90
N LEU A 80 -8.19 1.67 13.66
CA LEU A 80 -9.03 2.76 13.19
C LEU A 80 -9.96 2.28 12.08
N GLN A 81 -11.02 3.04 11.93
CA GLN A 81 -11.98 2.95 10.84
C GLN A 81 -12.19 4.37 10.34
N ASN A 82 -11.92 4.63 9.08
CA ASN A 82 -11.99 5.97 8.51
C ASN A 82 -12.81 5.99 7.24
N THR A 83 -13.64 7.00 7.08
CA THR A 83 -14.37 7.28 5.84
C THR A 83 -13.54 8.26 5.02
N GLN A 84 -13.16 7.89 3.79
CA GLN A 84 -12.40 8.78 2.90
C GLN A 84 -13.30 9.77 2.18
N ASP A 85 -14.45 9.29 1.73
CA ASP A 85 -15.48 10.05 1.01
C ASP A 85 -16.84 9.34 1.16
N ASN A 86 -17.86 9.80 0.43
CA ASN A 86 -19.22 9.23 0.55
C ASN A 86 -19.34 7.78 0.09
N ASP A 87 -18.36 7.27 -0.64
CA ASP A 87 -18.39 5.96 -1.29
C ASP A 87 -17.31 5.01 -0.76
N HIS A 88 -16.36 5.48 0.07
CA HIS A 88 -15.22 4.68 0.53
C HIS A 88 -14.97 4.79 2.04
N TRP A 89 -14.71 3.64 2.65
CA TRP A 89 -14.17 3.55 4.00
C TRP A 89 -13.08 2.50 4.12
N THR A 90 -12.11 2.74 5.01
CA THR A 90 -11.02 1.81 5.30
C THR A 90 -11.09 1.34 6.74
N PHE A 91 -11.03 0.02 6.89
CA PHE A 91 -10.66 -0.64 8.13
C PHE A 91 -9.14 -0.77 8.23
N VAL A 92 -8.57 -0.40 9.37
CA VAL A 92 -7.21 -0.78 9.73
C VAL A 92 -7.22 -1.55 11.05
N GLY A 93 -6.67 -2.76 11.01
CA GLY A 93 -6.55 -3.63 12.16
C GLY A 93 -5.11 -4.01 12.47
N THR A 94 -4.88 -4.50 13.68
CA THR A 94 -3.61 -5.13 14.07
C THR A 94 -3.79 -6.62 14.30
N LEU A 95 -2.76 -7.36 13.89
CA LEU A 95 -2.54 -8.75 14.22
C LEU A 95 -1.37 -8.79 15.21
N PRO A 96 -1.59 -9.00 16.52
CA PRO A 96 -0.51 -8.94 17.51
C PRO A 96 0.67 -9.87 17.22
N ALA A 97 0.43 -10.99 16.53
CA ALA A 97 1.47 -11.93 16.14
C ALA A 97 2.35 -11.42 14.98
N GLU A 98 1.77 -10.73 13.99
CA GLU A 98 2.45 -10.40 12.73
C GLU A 98 3.18 -9.06 12.78
N LYS A 99 2.91 -8.21 13.77
CA LYS A 99 3.43 -6.82 13.90
C LYS A 99 3.13 -5.91 12.72
N GLN A 100 2.46 -6.43 11.69
CA GLN A 100 1.96 -5.72 10.54
C GLN A 100 0.47 -5.42 10.67
N SER A 101 0.03 -4.45 9.88
CA SER A 101 -1.33 -3.95 9.90
C SER A 101 -2.16 -4.58 8.79
N VAL A 102 -3.40 -4.94 9.12
CA VAL A 102 -4.42 -5.29 8.12
C VAL A 102 -5.00 -3.99 7.62
N VAL A 103 -5.04 -3.78 6.31
CA VAL A 103 -5.69 -2.62 5.68
C VAL A 103 -6.71 -3.15 4.70
N ILE A 104 -7.97 -2.75 4.84
CA ILE A 104 -9.05 -3.15 3.92
C ILE A 104 -9.86 -1.91 3.59
N THR A 105 -9.97 -1.57 2.31
CA THR A 105 -10.80 -0.47 1.82
C THR A 105 -11.99 -1.02 1.07
N PHE A 106 -13.16 -0.60 1.51
CA PHE A 106 -14.44 -0.91 0.91
C PHE A 106 -14.88 0.28 0.06
N GLY A 107 -15.45 -0.01 -1.09
CA GLY A 107 -16.11 0.99 -1.92
C GLY A 107 -17.24 0.37 -2.72
N ARG A 108 -17.86 1.19 -3.56
CA ARG A 108 -19.00 0.75 -4.37
C ARG A 108 -18.62 -0.41 -5.28
N ASN A 109 -19.21 -1.59 -5.01
CA ASN A 109 -19.00 -2.83 -5.77
C ASN A 109 -17.56 -3.34 -5.80
N ALA A 110 -16.67 -2.86 -4.93
CA ALA A 110 -15.28 -3.25 -4.90
C ALA A 110 -14.72 -3.24 -3.48
N VAL A 111 -13.81 -4.17 -3.21
CA VAL A 111 -13.03 -4.22 -1.96
C VAL A 111 -11.60 -4.60 -2.32
N PHE A 112 -10.65 -3.93 -1.67
CA PHE A 112 -9.23 -4.27 -1.72
C PHE A 112 -8.68 -4.32 -0.31
N GLY A 113 -7.79 -5.27 -0.04
CA GLY A 113 -7.18 -5.38 1.27
C GLY A 113 -5.94 -6.26 1.29
N SER A 114 -5.07 -6.02 2.27
CA SER A 114 -3.93 -6.87 2.60
C SER A 114 -4.10 -7.43 4.00
N ILE A 115 -3.90 -8.74 4.12
CA ILE A 115 -3.98 -9.49 5.35
C ILE A 115 -2.62 -10.19 5.54
N PRO A 116 -1.77 -9.67 6.43
CA PRO A 116 -0.53 -10.35 6.79
C PRO A 116 -0.84 -11.73 7.36
N VAL A 117 -0.12 -12.73 6.89
CA VAL A 117 -0.20 -14.12 7.36
C VAL A 117 1.21 -14.68 7.54
N ASP A 118 1.29 -15.88 8.11
CA ASP A 118 2.53 -16.57 8.50
C ASP A 118 3.69 -16.39 7.48
N ASN A 119 4.92 -16.27 8.00
CA ASN A 119 6.16 -16.11 7.22
C ASN A 119 6.19 -14.84 6.34
N ASN A 120 5.59 -13.76 6.82
CA ASN A 120 5.68 -12.44 6.19
C ASN A 120 5.10 -12.45 4.76
N THR A 121 4.16 -13.38 4.50
CA THR A 121 3.35 -13.41 3.28
C THR A 121 2.04 -12.67 3.53
N SER A 122 1.35 -12.25 2.46
CA SER A 122 0.07 -11.57 2.59
C SER A 122 -0.97 -12.22 1.69
N LEU A 123 -2.15 -12.47 2.27
CA LEU A 123 -3.35 -12.71 1.49
C LEU A 123 -3.94 -11.37 1.07
N ARG A 124 -4.48 -11.30 -0.14
CA ARG A 124 -5.09 -10.06 -0.64
C ARG A 124 -6.57 -10.25 -0.90
N ILE A 125 -7.40 -9.33 -0.43
CA ILE A 125 -8.76 -9.17 -0.96
C ILE A 125 -8.62 -8.35 -2.24
N VAL A 126 -9.13 -8.86 -3.36
CA VAL A 126 -9.02 -8.19 -4.65
C VAL A 126 -10.35 -8.17 -5.39
N THR A 127 -10.63 -7.06 -6.06
CA THR A 127 -11.67 -6.97 -7.07
C THR A 127 -11.04 -7.06 -8.45
N GLN A 128 -11.39 -8.09 -9.23
CA GLN A 128 -10.88 -8.30 -10.59
C GLN A 128 -12.02 -8.65 -11.54
N GLY A 129 -12.11 -7.94 -12.66
CA GLY A 129 -13.23 -8.07 -13.60
C GLY A 129 -14.61 -7.94 -12.94
N GLY A 130 -14.73 -7.06 -11.94
CA GLY A 130 -15.96 -6.84 -11.18
C GLY A 130 -16.36 -7.96 -10.21
N LYS A 131 -15.44 -8.87 -9.89
CA LYS A 131 -15.66 -9.99 -8.97
C LYS A 131 -14.65 -9.97 -7.83
N LEU A 132 -15.07 -10.47 -6.67
CA LEU A 132 -14.26 -10.47 -5.46
C LEU A 132 -13.57 -11.82 -5.24
N TYR A 133 -12.31 -11.76 -4.86
CA TYR A 133 -11.50 -12.93 -4.54
C TYR A 133 -10.62 -12.67 -3.31
N ILE A 134 -10.24 -13.77 -2.64
CA ILE A 134 -8.96 -13.83 -1.93
C ILE A 134 -7.91 -14.29 -2.93
N ALA A 135 -6.85 -13.52 -3.10
CA ALA A 135 -5.68 -13.82 -3.90
C ALA A 135 -4.52 -14.30 -3.02
N GLU A 136 -3.98 -15.46 -3.37
CA GLU A 136 -2.81 -16.10 -2.77
C GLU A 136 -1.69 -16.15 -3.81
N ARG A 137 -0.53 -15.55 -3.52
CA ARG A 137 0.65 -15.72 -4.40
C ARG A 137 1.09 -17.18 -4.43
N LEU A 138 1.43 -17.68 -5.61
CA LEU A 138 1.90 -19.06 -5.73
C LEU A 138 3.34 -19.19 -5.19
N PRO A 139 3.67 -20.25 -4.42
CA PRO A 139 5.01 -20.45 -3.88
C PRO A 139 6.13 -20.43 -4.93
N LYS A 140 5.85 -20.93 -6.14
CA LYS A 140 6.81 -20.91 -7.26
C LYS A 140 7.19 -19.47 -7.66
N ASN A 141 6.23 -18.54 -7.64
CA ASN A 141 6.47 -17.14 -8.04
C ASN A 141 7.24 -16.41 -6.94
N ILE A 142 6.91 -16.67 -5.67
CA ILE A 142 7.69 -16.18 -4.52
C ILE A 142 9.15 -16.66 -4.62
N ALA A 143 9.39 -17.91 -4.99
CA ALA A 143 10.74 -18.43 -5.18
C ALA A 143 11.45 -17.82 -6.40
N LEU A 144 10.75 -17.61 -7.51
CA LEU A 144 11.30 -16.98 -8.70
C LEU A 144 11.71 -15.52 -8.47
N ASP A 145 10.91 -14.76 -7.74
CA ASP A 145 11.24 -13.37 -7.41
C ASP A 145 12.54 -13.29 -6.60
N ARG A 146 12.72 -14.18 -5.62
CA ARG A 146 13.98 -14.29 -4.83
C ARG A 146 15.19 -14.67 -5.67
N LEU A 147 15.01 -15.52 -6.67
CA LEU A 147 16.11 -15.88 -7.57
C LEU A 147 16.47 -14.70 -8.48
N LYS A 148 15.47 -13.96 -8.99
CA LYS A 148 15.70 -12.80 -9.85
C LYS A 148 16.35 -11.63 -9.11
N SER A 149 16.01 -11.41 -7.84
CA SER A 149 16.66 -10.38 -7.02
C SER A 149 18.16 -10.62 -6.82
N ASN A 150 18.62 -11.86 -6.92
CA ASN A 150 20.03 -12.21 -6.69
C ASN A 150 20.91 -12.11 -7.94
N ASP A 151 20.32 -12.14 -9.13
CA ASP A 151 21.04 -12.28 -10.40
C ASP A 151 21.03 -10.99 -11.25
N SER A 152 20.32 -9.96 -10.79
CA SER A 152 20.08 -8.73 -11.56
C SER A 152 20.71 -7.52 -10.87
N ALA A 153 21.61 -6.80 -11.56
CA ALA A 153 21.82 -5.40 -11.23
C ALA A 153 20.50 -4.66 -11.54
N MET A 154 19.68 -4.42 -10.52
CA MET A 154 18.39 -3.77 -10.71
C MET A 154 18.62 -2.36 -11.24
N ALA A 155 18.06 -2.06 -12.42
CA ALA A 155 18.04 -0.70 -12.90
C ALA A 155 17.31 0.17 -11.86
N SER A 156 17.77 1.40 -11.69
CA SER A 156 17.07 2.36 -10.85
C SER A 156 15.70 2.67 -11.46
N ASP A 157 14.65 2.59 -10.65
CA ASP A 157 13.28 3.02 -10.94
C ASP A 157 13.07 4.51 -10.60
N TYR A 158 14.14 5.31 -10.62
CA TYR A 158 14.01 6.75 -10.48
C TYR A 158 14.89 7.53 -11.45
N LEU A 159 14.48 8.77 -11.70
CA LEU A 159 15.30 9.79 -12.37
C LEU A 159 15.62 10.92 -11.40
N ILE A 160 16.83 11.46 -11.45
CA ILE A 160 17.20 12.65 -10.66
C ILE A 160 16.88 13.90 -11.50
N PRO A 161 16.05 14.84 -10.99
CA PRO A 161 15.80 16.10 -11.68
C PRO A 161 17.10 16.86 -11.93
N PRO A 162 17.21 17.61 -13.05
CA PRO A 162 18.34 18.49 -13.30
C PRO A 162 18.56 19.46 -12.13
N LYS A 163 19.82 19.72 -11.80
CA LYS A 163 20.18 20.69 -10.74
C LYS A 163 19.59 22.06 -11.06
N GLN A 164 18.70 22.53 -10.19
CA GLN A 164 18.16 23.88 -10.25
C GLN A 164 18.96 24.81 -9.32
N ALA A 165 19.15 26.05 -9.74
CA ALA A 165 19.70 27.07 -8.86
C ALA A 165 18.68 27.35 -7.74
N VAL A 166 19.14 27.33 -6.50
CA VAL A 166 18.30 27.60 -5.32
C VAL A 166 18.68 28.99 -4.80
N SER A 167 17.71 29.90 -4.73
CA SER A 167 17.94 31.22 -4.15
C SER A 167 17.92 31.15 -2.62
N GLU A 168 18.53 32.14 -1.96
CA GLU A 168 18.44 32.27 -0.50
C GLU A 168 16.97 32.38 -0.04
N GLN A 169 16.11 33.02 -0.85
CA GLN A 169 14.69 33.16 -0.55
C GLN A 169 13.97 31.80 -0.55
N ASP A 170 14.31 30.90 -1.49
CA ASP A 170 13.74 29.55 -1.55
C ASP A 170 14.16 28.70 -0.35
N LEU A 171 15.42 28.84 0.08
CA LEU A 171 15.93 28.17 1.26
C LEU A 171 15.24 28.69 2.53
N GLN A 172 15.14 30.01 2.70
CA GLN A 172 14.45 30.62 3.85
C GLN A 172 12.97 30.23 3.90
N ARG A 173 12.30 30.17 2.74
CA ARG A 173 10.91 29.69 2.65
C ARG A 173 10.80 28.24 3.09
N SER A 174 11.66 27.36 2.59
CA SER A 174 11.66 25.93 2.95
C SER A 174 11.94 25.74 4.46
N LEU A 175 12.90 26.48 5.02
CA LEU A 175 13.18 26.48 6.46
C LEU A 175 12.00 26.95 7.30
N ALA A 176 11.26 27.97 6.85
CA ALA A 176 10.07 28.46 7.54
C ALA A 176 8.96 27.40 7.59
N LEU A 177 8.72 26.69 6.47
CA LEU A 177 7.75 25.58 6.40
C LEU A 177 8.10 24.44 7.37
N VAL A 178 9.37 24.05 7.42
CA VAL A 178 9.85 22.99 8.33
C VAL A 178 9.69 23.41 9.79
N LYS A 179 10.05 24.64 10.15
CA LYS A 179 9.86 25.18 11.51
C LYS A 179 8.39 25.23 11.92
N GLN A 180 7.52 25.63 10.99
CA GLN A 180 6.09 25.67 11.21
C GLN A 180 5.54 24.25 11.47
N ALA A 181 5.91 23.27 10.64
CA ALA A 181 5.47 21.90 10.80
C ALA A 181 6.00 21.25 12.09
N ALA A 182 7.25 21.56 12.49
CA ALA A 182 7.82 21.08 13.75
C ALA A 182 7.07 21.60 15.00
N SER A 183 6.38 22.74 14.89
CA SER A 183 5.56 23.32 15.97
C SER A 183 4.07 23.01 15.81
N ALA A 184 3.66 22.36 14.72
CA ALA A 184 2.27 22.05 14.44
C ALA A 184 1.80 20.84 15.25
N THR A 185 0.57 20.90 15.74
CA THR A 185 -0.09 19.76 16.41
C THR A 185 -0.73 18.80 15.42
N THR A 186 -0.77 19.14 14.14
CA THR A 186 -1.33 18.33 13.07
C THR A 186 -0.25 17.88 12.08
N PRO A 187 -0.32 16.63 11.58
CA PRO A 187 0.60 16.15 10.55
C PRO A 187 0.53 16.98 9.26
N ALA A 188 1.65 17.04 8.52
CA ALA A 188 1.67 17.61 7.18
C ALA A 188 0.74 16.81 6.24
N VAL A 189 0.00 17.50 5.39
CA VAL A 189 -0.90 16.86 4.41
C VAL A 189 -0.40 17.19 3.01
N VAL A 190 0.04 16.17 2.28
CA VAL A 190 0.46 16.29 0.88
C VAL A 190 -0.71 15.88 0.00
N ASP A 191 -1.17 16.79 -0.85
CA ASP A 191 -2.31 16.53 -1.73
C ASP A 191 -1.86 15.74 -2.97
N VAL A 192 -2.51 14.61 -3.22
CA VAL A 192 -2.20 13.73 -4.37
C VAL A 192 -3.39 13.62 -5.31
N LEU A 193 -3.12 13.78 -6.61
CA LEU A 193 -4.04 13.47 -7.70
C LEU A 193 -3.57 12.18 -8.38
N VAL A 194 -4.49 11.25 -8.62
CA VAL A 194 -4.14 9.97 -9.26
C VAL A 194 -4.84 9.84 -10.60
N GLY A 195 -4.06 9.85 -11.68
CA GLY A 195 -4.51 9.48 -13.01
C GLY A 195 -4.59 7.96 -13.17
N TYR A 196 -5.46 7.47 -14.05
CA TYR A 196 -5.52 6.04 -14.38
C TYR A 196 -5.94 5.79 -15.83
N THR A 197 -5.59 4.62 -16.38
CA THR A 197 -5.84 4.29 -17.79
C THR A 197 -7.13 3.48 -18.00
N PRO A 198 -7.69 3.49 -19.23
CA PRO A 198 -8.77 2.58 -19.61
C PRO A 198 -8.42 1.09 -19.47
N GLY A 199 -7.13 0.73 -19.55
CA GLY A 199 -6.69 -0.64 -19.31
C GLY A 199 -6.99 -1.09 -17.89
N LEU A 200 -6.67 -0.25 -16.90
CA LEU A 200 -6.94 -0.56 -15.51
C LEU A 200 -8.45 -0.70 -15.24
N VAL A 201 -9.28 0.15 -15.86
CA VAL A 201 -10.75 0.04 -15.78
C VAL A 201 -11.23 -1.31 -16.30
N ARG A 202 -10.70 -1.79 -17.44
CA ARG A 202 -11.06 -3.12 -17.98
C ARG A 202 -10.61 -4.26 -17.07
N GLU A 203 -9.43 -4.14 -16.48
CA GLU A 203 -8.84 -5.17 -15.62
C GLU A 203 -9.60 -5.32 -14.29
N LEU A 204 -9.94 -4.21 -13.65
CA LEU A 204 -10.69 -4.20 -12.39
C LEU A 204 -12.21 -4.32 -12.62
N GLY A 205 -12.69 -3.96 -13.81
CA GLY A 205 -14.06 -4.16 -14.30
C GLY A 205 -14.97 -2.93 -14.21
N SER A 206 -14.57 -1.85 -13.53
CA SER A 206 -15.33 -0.61 -13.47
C SER A 206 -14.46 0.57 -13.00
N VAL A 207 -14.96 1.80 -13.21
CA VAL A 207 -14.35 3.01 -12.65
C VAL A 207 -14.42 3.01 -11.12
N ASP A 208 -15.54 2.55 -10.54
CA ASP A 208 -15.69 2.45 -9.08
C ASP A 208 -14.61 1.55 -8.47
N ALA A 209 -14.33 0.39 -9.09
CA ALA A 209 -13.26 -0.50 -8.66
C ALA A 209 -11.87 0.14 -8.74
N VAL A 210 -11.59 0.94 -9.78
CA VAL A 210 -10.34 1.70 -9.87
C VAL A 210 -10.24 2.74 -8.75
N ASN A 211 -11.31 3.49 -8.49
CA ASN A 211 -11.32 4.49 -7.42
C ASN A 211 -11.14 3.84 -6.03
N THR A 212 -11.74 2.67 -5.79
CA THR A 212 -11.53 1.91 -4.56
C THR A 212 -10.08 1.40 -4.47
N ARG A 213 -9.48 0.94 -5.57
CA ARG A 213 -8.06 0.54 -5.60
C ARG A 213 -7.14 1.71 -5.28
N ILE A 214 -7.39 2.89 -5.84
CA ILE A 214 -6.60 4.10 -5.56
C ILE A 214 -6.73 4.51 -4.08
N ASN A 215 -7.95 4.55 -3.54
CA ASN A 215 -8.17 4.84 -2.12
C ASN A 215 -7.45 3.83 -1.21
N TYR A 216 -7.47 2.54 -1.59
CA TYR A 216 -6.74 1.49 -0.89
C TYR A 216 -5.23 1.72 -0.89
N LEU A 217 -4.62 2.02 -2.04
CA LEU A 217 -3.18 2.29 -2.14
C LEU A 217 -2.77 3.51 -1.30
N VAL A 218 -3.56 4.60 -1.34
CA VAL A 218 -3.35 5.78 -0.49
C VAL A 218 -3.48 5.42 1.00
N ALA A 219 -4.43 4.57 1.37
CA ALA A 219 -4.58 4.10 2.73
C ALA A 219 -3.40 3.22 3.20
N VAL A 220 -2.88 2.35 2.33
CA VAL A 220 -1.66 1.57 2.60
C VAL A 220 -0.45 2.49 2.80
N THR A 221 -0.26 3.48 1.93
CA THR A 221 0.84 4.47 2.08
C THR A 221 0.72 5.27 3.38
N ASN A 222 -0.48 5.75 3.70
CA ASN A 222 -0.72 6.47 4.96
C ASN A 222 -0.51 5.58 6.17
N ARG A 223 -0.83 4.28 6.06
CA ARG A 223 -0.55 3.34 7.14
C ARG A 223 0.95 3.11 7.31
N ALA A 224 1.70 2.95 6.22
CA ALA A 224 3.15 2.86 6.26
C ALA A 224 3.80 4.09 6.90
N TYR A 225 3.33 5.31 6.57
CA TYR A 225 3.78 6.54 7.24
C TYR A 225 3.51 6.49 8.76
N SER A 226 2.29 6.16 9.17
CA SER A 226 1.94 6.10 10.59
C SER A 226 2.72 5.04 11.35
N ASP A 227 2.89 3.84 10.79
CA ASP A 227 3.64 2.76 11.43
C ASP A 227 5.15 3.08 11.50
N SER A 228 5.66 3.83 10.52
CA SER A 228 7.02 4.37 10.54
C SER A 228 7.18 5.64 11.40
N GLN A 229 6.14 6.13 12.08
CA GLN A 229 6.17 7.37 12.89
C GLN A 229 6.50 8.64 12.09
N VAL A 230 6.08 8.69 10.83
CA VAL A 230 6.14 9.89 9.99
C VAL A 230 5.02 10.85 10.41
N ASN A 231 5.36 12.12 10.64
CA ASN A 231 4.42 13.19 10.96
C ASN A 231 3.84 13.82 9.68
N GLY A 232 3.24 12.99 8.85
CA GLY A 232 2.64 13.42 7.59
C GLY A 232 1.72 12.34 7.01
N ARG A 233 0.87 12.76 6.08
CA ARG A 233 -0.01 11.85 5.32
C ARG A 233 -0.31 12.41 3.93
N LEU A 234 -0.69 11.53 3.04
CA LEU A 234 -1.34 11.88 1.78
C LEU A 234 -2.81 12.18 2.00
N ARG A 235 -3.35 13.06 1.16
CA ARG A 235 -4.79 13.21 0.92
C ARG A 235 -5.05 13.07 -0.56
N LEU A 236 -5.84 12.08 -0.94
CA LEU A 236 -6.35 11.97 -2.30
C LEU A 236 -7.34 13.12 -2.53
N ILE A 237 -7.04 14.01 -3.48
CA ILE A 237 -7.92 15.15 -3.81
C ILE A 237 -8.73 14.94 -5.08
N GLY A 238 -8.39 13.92 -5.86
CA GLY A 238 -9.10 13.59 -7.08
C GLY A 238 -8.53 12.37 -7.79
N THR A 239 -9.33 11.82 -8.69
CA THR A 239 -8.90 10.82 -9.66
C THR A 239 -9.27 11.28 -11.06
N GLN A 240 -8.47 10.90 -12.07
CA GLN A 240 -8.68 11.33 -13.45
C GLN A 240 -8.40 10.17 -14.42
N GLN A 241 -9.42 9.68 -15.11
CA GLN A 241 -9.16 8.79 -16.24
C GLN A 241 -8.46 9.55 -17.35
N VAL A 242 -7.37 9.02 -17.87
CA VAL A 242 -6.59 9.59 -18.97
C VAL A 242 -6.41 8.57 -20.08
N ASN A 243 -6.51 9.01 -21.34
CA ASN A 243 -6.37 8.13 -22.49
C ASN A 243 -4.89 7.90 -22.84
N TYR A 244 -4.17 7.25 -21.92
CA TYR A 244 -2.76 6.89 -22.07
C TYR A 244 -2.61 5.38 -22.29
N THR A 245 -1.57 4.96 -23.00
CA THR A 245 -1.32 3.55 -23.31
C THR A 245 -0.66 2.79 -22.15
N ASP A 246 -1.00 1.51 -22.01
CA ASP A 246 -0.39 0.60 -21.03
C ASP A 246 0.89 -0.07 -21.57
N SER A 247 1.23 0.16 -22.84
CA SER A 247 2.30 -0.54 -23.55
C SER A 247 3.66 0.20 -23.59
N THR A 248 3.80 1.34 -22.93
CA THR A 248 5.09 2.05 -22.83
C THR A 248 5.79 1.73 -21.52
N THR A 249 7.11 1.88 -21.50
CA THR A 249 7.92 1.82 -20.27
C THR A 249 7.41 2.80 -19.21
N ASP A 250 7.70 2.53 -17.93
CA ASP A 250 7.42 3.47 -16.84
C ASP A 250 8.25 4.75 -16.97
N ASP A 251 9.50 4.66 -17.45
CA ASP A 251 10.32 5.85 -17.79
C ASP A 251 9.64 6.75 -18.84
N ALA A 252 9.09 6.16 -19.91
CA ALA A 252 8.39 6.93 -20.94
C ALA A 252 7.10 7.55 -20.40
N ALA A 253 6.37 6.84 -19.53
CA ALA A 253 5.19 7.37 -18.87
C ALA A 253 5.53 8.53 -17.92
N LEU A 254 6.59 8.41 -17.11
CA LEU A 254 7.06 9.48 -16.24
C LEU A 254 7.44 10.73 -17.04
N LYS A 255 8.16 10.57 -18.16
CA LYS A 255 8.51 11.68 -19.06
C LYS A 255 7.26 12.33 -19.66
N ALA A 256 6.32 11.54 -20.17
CA ALA A 256 5.05 12.06 -20.69
C ALA A 256 4.20 12.76 -19.61
N MET A 257 4.23 12.29 -18.37
CA MET A 257 3.62 12.94 -17.21
C MET A 257 4.33 14.24 -16.82
N THR A 258 5.57 14.43 -17.20
CA THR A 258 6.35 15.65 -16.89
C THR A 258 6.19 16.69 -18.00
N GLU A 259 6.00 16.25 -19.24
CA GLU A 259 5.82 17.11 -20.41
C GLU A 259 4.46 17.81 -20.44
N ALA A 260 4.43 19.09 -20.04
CA ALA A 260 3.23 19.93 -20.00
C ALA A 260 2.70 20.41 -21.37
N SER A 261 2.92 19.63 -22.44
CA SER A 261 2.40 19.98 -23.77
C SER A 261 0.87 19.78 -23.81
N GLY A 262 0.13 20.77 -24.30
CA GLY A 262 -1.32 20.68 -24.49
C GLY A 262 -1.76 19.60 -25.49
N THR A 263 -0.83 19.05 -26.27
CA THR A 263 -1.08 17.91 -27.19
C THR A 263 -0.76 16.55 -26.55
N SER A 264 -0.25 16.53 -25.32
CA SER A 264 0.05 15.29 -24.60
C SER A 264 -1.25 14.56 -24.24
N PRO A 265 -1.31 13.22 -24.36
CA PRO A 265 -2.45 12.44 -23.85
C PRO A 265 -2.67 12.60 -22.33
N LEU A 266 -1.70 13.18 -21.61
CA LEU A 266 -1.74 13.45 -20.18
C LEU A 266 -2.00 14.92 -19.83
N ALA A 267 -2.28 15.79 -20.82
CA ALA A 267 -2.57 17.21 -20.59
C ALA A 267 -3.77 17.43 -19.65
N ALA A 268 -4.76 16.53 -19.69
CA ALA A 268 -5.90 16.54 -18.76
C ALA A 268 -5.44 16.40 -17.30
N LEU A 269 -4.42 15.57 -17.04
CA LEU A 269 -3.89 15.36 -15.69
C LEU A 269 -3.18 16.61 -15.17
N HIS A 270 -2.45 17.33 -16.02
CA HIS A 270 -1.86 18.63 -15.68
C HIS A 270 -2.92 19.68 -15.38
N SER A 271 -3.92 19.78 -16.24
CA SER A 271 -5.03 20.72 -16.07
C SER A 271 -5.74 20.49 -14.75
N THR A 272 -6.02 19.22 -14.41
CA THR A 272 -6.63 18.85 -13.13
C THR A 272 -5.70 19.13 -11.95
N ARG A 273 -4.39 18.84 -12.07
CA ARG A 273 -3.40 19.15 -11.02
C ARG A 273 -3.40 20.64 -10.67
N ASP A 274 -3.37 21.52 -11.68
CA ASP A 274 -3.33 22.96 -11.47
C ASP A 274 -4.68 23.51 -10.99
N ALA A 275 -5.80 22.96 -11.47
CA ALA A 275 -7.14 23.34 -11.05
C ALA A 275 -7.43 22.97 -9.59
N GLN A 276 -6.99 21.78 -9.15
CA GLN A 276 -7.25 21.28 -7.79
C GLN A 276 -6.11 21.58 -6.80
N GLY A 277 -4.94 21.97 -7.30
CA GLY A 277 -3.78 22.27 -6.48
C GLY A 277 -3.12 21.01 -5.90
N ALA A 278 -2.99 19.93 -6.68
CA ALA A 278 -2.32 18.71 -6.21
C ALA A 278 -0.80 18.90 -6.11
N ASP A 279 -0.24 18.65 -4.93
CA ASP A 279 1.19 18.72 -4.69
C ASP A 279 1.95 17.66 -5.48
N LEU A 280 1.42 16.43 -5.50
CA LEU A 280 1.98 15.28 -6.22
C LEU A 280 0.95 14.67 -7.17
N VAL A 281 1.44 14.02 -8.22
CA VAL A 281 0.61 13.31 -9.19
C VAL A 281 1.17 11.92 -9.47
N ALA A 282 0.31 10.91 -9.41
CA ALA A 282 0.64 9.55 -9.84
C ALA A 282 -0.19 9.14 -11.06
N LEU A 283 0.35 8.29 -11.94
CA LEU A 283 -0.39 7.61 -13.00
C LEU A 283 -0.40 6.11 -12.72
N LEU A 284 -1.56 5.56 -12.41
CA LEU A 284 -1.75 4.13 -12.16
C LEU A 284 -2.12 3.40 -13.46
N ARG A 285 -1.37 2.37 -13.79
CA ARG A 285 -1.55 1.54 -14.99
C ARG A 285 -1.58 0.07 -14.61
N PRO A 286 -2.28 -0.81 -15.34
CA PRO A 286 -2.14 -2.24 -15.12
C PRO A 286 -0.71 -2.66 -15.45
N TYR A 287 -0.15 -3.55 -14.64
CA TYR A 287 1.22 -4.00 -14.83
C TYR A 287 1.37 -4.85 -16.09
N ARG A 288 2.38 -4.53 -16.89
CA ARG A 288 2.78 -5.27 -18.09
C ARG A 288 4.30 -5.37 -18.12
N ALA A 289 4.85 -6.54 -18.43
CA ALA A 289 6.28 -6.81 -18.32
C ALA A 289 7.15 -5.89 -19.21
N ASN A 290 6.61 -5.41 -20.32
CA ASN A 290 7.28 -4.44 -21.19
C ASN A 290 7.42 -3.03 -20.55
N GLN A 291 6.81 -2.78 -19.39
CA GLN A 291 6.98 -1.54 -18.64
C GLN A 291 8.38 -1.42 -18.01
N GLY A 292 9.04 -2.57 -17.79
CA GLY A 292 10.44 -2.68 -17.36
C GLY A 292 10.65 -2.64 -15.84
N ALA A 293 9.71 -2.06 -15.09
CA ALA A 293 9.71 -1.98 -13.63
C ALA A 293 8.27 -2.02 -13.11
N CYS A 294 8.09 -1.89 -11.79
CA CYS A 294 6.77 -1.69 -11.17
C CYS A 294 6.38 -0.21 -11.04
N GLY A 295 7.33 0.69 -11.27
CA GLY A 295 7.08 2.12 -11.28
C GLY A 295 8.30 2.87 -11.77
N ASN A 296 8.14 4.18 -11.91
CA ASN A 296 9.25 5.10 -12.06
C ASN A 296 8.85 6.50 -11.57
N ALA A 297 9.70 7.15 -10.78
CA ALA A 297 9.44 8.47 -10.23
C ALA A 297 10.64 9.42 -10.31
N TRP A 298 10.39 10.71 -10.14
CA TRP A 298 11.47 11.66 -9.91
C TRP A 298 11.94 11.60 -8.46
N LEU A 299 13.24 11.40 -8.26
CA LEU A 299 13.88 11.52 -6.95
C LEU A 299 14.19 12.99 -6.65
N ASN A 300 13.20 13.73 -6.14
CA ASN A 300 13.39 15.13 -5.75
C ASN A 300 14.44 15.25 -4.62
N GLY A 301 15.43 16.13 -4.78
CA GLY A 301 16.55 16.22 -3.84
C GLY A 301 17.64 15.15 -4.04
N GLY A 302 17.44 14.19 -4.96
CA GLY A 302 18.43 13.16 -5.27
C GLY A 302 19.82 13.70 -5.57
N GLY A 303 20.85 12.99 -5.11
CA GLY A 303 22.24 13.45 -5.20
C GLY A 303 22.58 14.58 -4.23
N LEU A 304 21.92 14.63 -3.06
CA LEU A 304 22.07 15.68 -2.04
C LEU A 304 21.73 17.09 -2.55
N GLN A 305 20.82 17.19 -3.50
CA GLN A 305 20.26 18.47 -3.91
C GLN A 305 19.33 18.98 -2.80
N SER A 306 19.34 20.30 -2.55
CA SER A 306 18.48 20.90 -1.53
C SER A 306 17.00 20.71 -1.90
N TYR A 307 16.28 19.90 -1.13
CA TYR A 307 14.84 19.70 -1.30
C TYR A 307 14.09 21.01 -0.99
N ASN A 308 13.39 21.56 -1.98
CA ASN A 308 12.73 22.87 -1.86
C ASN A 308 11.49 22.97 -2.78
N VAL A 309 10.71 24.04 -2.61
CA VAL A 309 9.42 24.27 -3.31
C VAL A 309 9.52 24.39 -4.84
N ASN A 310 10.70 24.66 -5.41
CA ASN A 310 10.90 24.77 -6.86
C ASN A 310 10.93 23.39 -7.55
N MET A 311 11.07 22.32 -6.77
CA MET A 311 11.02 20.93 -7.27
C MET A 311 9.61 20.46 -7.63
N GLN A 312 8.59 21.29 -7.44
CA GLN A 312 7.19 21.00 -7.79
C GLN A 312 6.99 20.43 -9.21
N GLY A 313 7.82 20.85 -10.18
CA GLY A 313 7.76 20.41 -11.58
C GLY A 313 8.07 18.92 -11.77
N SER A 314 8.73 18.32 -10.79
CA SER A 314 9.12 16.91 -10.74
C SER A 314 8.27 16.12 -9.73
N GLY A 315 7.13 16.63 -9.27
CA GLY A 315 6.20 15.88 -8.39
C GLY A 315 5.35 14.84 -9.13
N TYR A 316 5.97 13.91 -9.87
CA TYR A 316 5.29 12.92 -10.72
C TYR A 316 5.81 11.50 -10.50
N ALA A 317 4.92 10.51 -10.55
CA ALA A 317 5.24 9.08 -10.47
C ALA A 317 4.39 8.25 -11.43
N ALA A 318 5.01 7.37 -12.23
CA ALA A 318 4.30 6.31 -12.95
C ALA A 318 4.30 5.04 -12.07
N VAL A 319 3.14 4.41 -11.93
CA VAL A 319 2.95 3.24 -11.04
C VAL A 319 2.22 2.15 -11.82
N SER A 320 2.76 0.94 -11.77
CA SER A 320 2.19 -0.25 -12.38
C SER A 320 1.56 -1.14 -11.31
N ASP A 321 0.32 -1.59 -11.53
CA ASP A 321 -0.53 -2.25 -10.54
C ASP A 321 -0.92 -3.66 -10.98
N GLY A 322 -0.81 -4.62 -10.05
CA GLY A 322 -1.34 -5.98 -10.25
C GLY A 322 -0.37 -6.97 -10.90
N THR A 323 -0.93 -7.94 -11.62
CA THR A 323 -0.20 -9.08 -12.19
C THR A 323 -0.04 -8.94 -13.71
N ASP A 324 1.09 -9.42 -14.22
CA ASP A 324 1.22 -9.78 -15.63
C ASP A 324 1.15 -11.31 -15.73
N GLU A 325 0.02 -11.80 -16.23
CA GLU A 325 -0.25 -13.23 -16.37
C GLU A 325 0.64 -13.92 -17.41
N GLU A 326 1.09 -13.21 -18.44
CA GLU A 326 1.95 -13.78 -19.48
C GLU A 326 3.39 -13.91 -18.98
N ALA A 327 3.87 -12.89 -18.27
CA ALA A 327 5.23 -12.87 -17.71
C ALA A 327 5.35 -13.60 -16.35
N GLY A 328 4.24 -13.84 -15.66
CA GLY A 328 4.25 -14.48 -14.34
C GLY A 328 4.82 -13.59 -13.22
N ASN A 329 4.79 -12.27 -13.42
CA ASN A 329 5.34 -11.25 -12.51
C ASN A 329 4.21 -10.46 -11.84
N TYR A 330 4.53 -9.77 -10.74
CA TYR A 330 3.58 -9.04 -9.91
C TYR A 330 4.21 -7.78 -9.30
N CYS A 331 3.45 -6.69 -9.25
CA CYS A 331 3.80 -5.47 -8.53
C CYS A 331 3.03 -5.35 -7.22
N GLU A 332 3.74 -5.08 -6.13
CA GLU A 332 3.17 -5.09 -4.79
C GLU A 332 2.35 -3.84 -4.47
N ASP A 333 1.43 -3.96 -3.51
CA ASP A 333 0.59 -2.83 -3.09
C ASP A 333 1.41 -1.63 -2.57
N ILE A 334 2.62 -1.90 -2.05
CA ILE A 334 3.54 -0.88 -1.54
C ILE A 334 4.28 -0.11 -2.64
N THR A 335 4.22 -0.53 -3.91
CA THR A 335 4.87 0.17 -5.03
C THR A 335 4.39 1.62 -5.12
N PHE A 336 3.10 1.89 -4.91
CA PHE A 336 2.61 3.28 -4.88
C PHE A 336 3.29 4.11 -3.78
N ALA A 337 3.52 3.54 -2.59
CA ALA A 337 4.25 4.21 -1.52
C ALA A 337 5.73 4.43 -1.86
N HIS A 338 6.35 3.46 -2.54
CA HIS A 338 7.73 3.53 -3.02
C HIS A 338 7.94 4.72 -3.96
N GLU A 339 7.14 4.80 -5.03
CA GLU A 339 7.28 5.87 -6.03
C GLU A 339 6.97 7.26 -5.46
N ILE A 340 5.98 7.37 -4.56
CA ILE A 340 5.74 8.62 -3.84
C ILE A 340 6.90 8.96 -2.89
N GLY A 341 7.57 7.95 -2.33
CA GLY A 341 8.79 8.12 -1.54
C GLY A 341 9.91 8.83 -2.32
N HIS A 342 10.13 8.47 -3.59
CA HIS A 342 11.09 9.16 -4.45
C HIS A 342 10.73 10.64 -4.65
N ASN A 343 9.46 10.97 -4.92
CA ASN A 343 9.00 12.35 -5.03
C ASN A 343 9.22 13.17 -3.74
N LEU A 344 9.31 12.49 -2.59
CA LEU A 344 9.57 13.06 -1.27
C LEU A 344 11.04 12.98 -0.84
N GLY A 345 11.92 12.55 -1.75
CA GLY A 345 13.37 12.60 -1.61
C GLY A 345 14.03 11.39 -0.95
N LEU A 346 13.35 10.25 -0.95
CA LEU A 346 13.87 9.00 -0.44
C LEU A 346 14.59 8.22 -1.54
N ALA A 347 15.83 7.82 -1.29
CA ALA A 347 16.58 6.93 -2.18
C ALA A 347 16.38 5.47 -1.77
N HIS A 348 16.88 4.56 -2.60
CA HIS A 348 16.89 3.14 -2.26
C HIS A 348 17.82 2.83 -1.10
N ASP A 349 18.03 1.56 -0.77
CA ASP A 349 19.14 1.16 0.08
C ASP A 349 20.47 1.66 -0.51
N LYS A 350 21.44 1.93 0.37
CA LYS A 350 22.74 2.49 0.01
C LYS A 350 23.57 1.56 -0.88
N ALA A 351 23.32 0.26 -0.81
CA ALA A 351 23.96 -0.72 -1.69
C ALA A 351 23.44 -0.65 -3.14
N ASP A 352 22.24 -0.09 -3.36
CA ASP A 352 21.57 -0.09 -4.66
C ASP A 352 21.59 1.28 -5.35
N SER A 353 21.87 2.36 -4.61
CA SER A 353 21.66 3.74 -5.10
C SER A 353 22.61 4.78 -4.54
N GLY A 354 22.64 5.95 -5.20
CA GLY A 354 23.22 7.17 -4.64
C GLY A 354 22.28 7.84 -3.62
N PRO A 355 22.72 8.92 -2.95
CA PRO A 355 21.95 9.53 -1.87
C PRO A 355 20.65 10.16 -2.36
N GLY A 356 19.64 10.15 -1.50
CA GLY A 356 18.42 10.94 -1.64
C GLY A 356 18.64 12.43 -1.32
N ALA A 357 17.60 13.07 -0.79
CA ALA A 357 17.65 14.46 -0.33
C ALA A 357 18.63 14.71 0.82
N PHE A 358 18.95 13.66 1.59
CA PHE A 358 19.88 13.71 2.72
C PHE A 358 20.79 12.49 2.73
N THR A 359 21.91 12.58 3.43
CA THR A 359 22.89 11.48 3.57
C THR A 359 22.34 10.26 4.30
N TYR A 360 21.19 10.41 4.97
CA TYR A 360 20.49 9.38 5.74
C TYR A 360 19.12 9.00 5.15
N ALA A 361 18.80 9.45 3.92
CA ALA A 361 17.50 9.22 3.28
C ALA A 361 17.46 7.92 2.47
N TYR A 362 18.27 6.92 2.83
CA TYR A 362 18.30 5.62 2.16
C TYR A 362 17.23 4.67 2.72
N GLY A 363 16.77 3.76 1.88
CA GLY A 363 16.09 2.55 2.33
C GLY A 363 17.01 1.70 3.21
N TRP A 364 16.42 0.65 3.79
CA TRP A 364 17.13 -0.25 4.68
C TRP A 364 16.80 -1.70 4.38
N ARG A 365 17.82 -2.54 4.28
CA ARG A 365 17.68 -4.00 4.28
C ARG A 365 18.73 -4.66 5.15
N GLN A 366 18.40 -5.83 5.69
CA GLN A 366 19.31 -6.66 6.46
C GLN A 366 19.14 -8.13 6.10
N THR A 367 20.26 -8.79 5.81
CA THR A 367 20.35 -10.25 5.74
C THR A 367 20.77 -10.77 7.11
N LEU A 368 19.93 -11.61 7.71
CA LEU A 368 20.05 -12.11 9.08
C LEU A 368 19.97 -13.63 9.10
N ASP A 369 20.44 -14.27 10.16
CA ASP A 369 20.30 -15.74 10.31
C ASP A 369 18.84 -16.20 10.28
N LYS A 370 17.93 -15.34 10.77
CA LYS A 370 16.47 -15.50 10.71
C LYS A 370 15.80 -14.14 10.61
N GLY A 371 14.77 -14.04 9.77
CA GLY A 371 13.97 -12.82 9.66
C GLY A 371 14.64 -11.71 8.87
N SER A 372 15.46 -12.05 7.86
CA SER A 372 15.95 -11.11 6.86
C SER A 372 14.81 -10.25 6.31
N PHE A 373 15.03 -8.96 6.12
CA PHE A 373 14.00 -8.03 5.69
C PHE A 373 14.54 -6.91 4.82
N ASN A 374 13.64 -6.26 4.09
CA ASN A 374 13.88 -4.99 3.42
C ASN A 374 12.68 -4.05 3.62
N THR A 375 12.95 -2.76 3.77
CA THR A 375 11.93 -1.69 3.91
C THR A 375 11.41 -1.27 2.54
N ILE A 376 10.34 -0.47 2.51
CA ILE A 376 9.63 -0.06 1.28
C ILE A 376 10.57 0.44 0.17
N MET A 377 11.61 1.19 0.53
CA MET A 377 12.53 1.79 -0.45
C MET A 377 13.72 0.89 -0.79
N ALA A 378 13.89 -0.29 -0.20
CA ALA A 378 15.03 -1.16 -0.48
C ALA A 378 14.66 -2.26 -1.46
N TYR A 379 15.53 -2.55 -2.43
CA TYR A 379 15.34 -3.74 -3.25
C TYR A 379 15.58 -4.99 -2.42
N THR A 380 14.69 -5.97 -2.59
CA THR A 380 14.83 -7.28 -1.97
C THR A 380 16.13 -7.93 -2.44
N ALA A 381 16.87 -8.54 -1.52
CA ALA A 381 18.00 -9.41 -1.81
C ALA A 381 17.88 -10.72 -1.01
N ASP A 382 18.39 -11.81 -1.57
CA ASP A 382 18.44 -13.13 -0.94
C ASP A 382 17.09 -13.64 -0.41
N ASP A 383 17.04 -13.98 0.88
CA ASP A 383 15.87 -14.51 1.57
C ASP A 383 15.04 -13.42 2.26
N GLN A 384 15.41 -12.14 2.07
CA GLN A 384 14.70 -11.02 2.67
C GLN A 384 13.23 -11.03 2.29
N VAL A 385 12.39 -10.60 3.23
CA VAL A 385 10.98 -10.32 2.95
C VAL A 385 10.69 -8.85 3.20
N THR A 386 9.98 -8.24 2.25
CA THR A 386 9.62 -6.84 2.34
C THR A 386 8.66 -6.60 3.50
N VAL A 387 8.95 -5.57 4.28
CA VAL A 387 8.09 -5.08 5.36
C VAL A 387 7.53 -3.71 4.97
N PRO A 388 6.26 -3.41 5.32
CA PRO A 388 5.55 -2.23 4.84
C PRO A 388 5.91 -0.96 5.63
N TYR A 389 7.20 -0.74 5.89
CA TYR A 389 7.71 0.40 6.66
C TYR A 389 8.74 1.18 5.84
N PHE A 390 8.71 2.51 5.95
CA PHE A 390 9.85 3.37 5.62
C PHE A 390 10.92 3.27 6.71
N ALA A 391 12.18 3.51 6.33
CA ALA A 391 13.27 3.32 7.27
C ALA A 391 13.17 4.27 8.48
N ASN A 392 13.28 3.69 9.67
CA ASN A 392 13.29 4.39 10.95
C ASN A 392 14.08 3.58 11.98
N PRO A 393 15.24 4.06 12.46
CA PRO A 393 16.06 3.34 13.44
C PRO A 393 15.40 3.25 14.83
N ARG A 394 14.31 3.98 15.08
CA ARG A 394 13.63 4.05 16.39
C ARG A 394 12.49 3.05 16.56
N ILE A 395 12.10 2.31 15.50
CA ILE A 395 11.07 1.28 15.58
C ILE A 395 11.69 -0.10 15.38
N THR A 396 11.13 -1.12 16.04
CA THR A 396 11.61 -2.52 15.98
C THR A 396 10.58 -3.46 15.34
N LEU A 397 9.81 -2.95 14.37
CA LEU A 397 8.76 -3.69 13.69
C LEU A 397 9.29 -4.61 12.57
N CYS A 398 10.58 -4.51 12.24
CA CYS A 398 11.23 -5.27 11.17
C CYS A 398 11.77 -6.58 11.72
N ASN A 399 10.87 -7.53 11.98
CA ASN A 399 11.20 -8.84 12.56
C ASN A 399 11.99 -8.72 13.87
N ASP A 400 11.55 -7.82 14.78
CA ASP A 400 12.23 -7.49 16.04
C ASP A 400 13.57 -6.74 15.92
N ASN A 401 13.96 -6.37 14.71
CA ASN A 401 15.15 -5.56 14.46
C ASN A 401 14.77 -4.10 14.18
N PRO A 402 15.69 -3.14 14.41
CA PRO A 402 15.52 -1.76 13.99
C PRO A 402 15.20 -1.68 12.49
N CYS A 403 14.18 -0.92 12.13
CA CYS A 403 13.81 -0.68 10.74
C CYS A 403 14.69 0.35 10.05
N GLY A 404 15.94 0.56 10.48
CA GLY A 404 16.81 1.58 9.92
C GLY A 404 18.13 1.70 10.68
N ASP A 405 18.97 2.61 10.20
CA ASP A 405 20.23 3.00 10.83
C ASP A 405 20.27 4.51 11.04
N VAL A 406 20.79 4.95 12.19
CA VAL A 406 20.79 6.37 12.58
C VAL A 406 21.66 7.26 11.68
N ASN A 407 22.66 6.69 11.02
CA ASN A 407 23.61 7.43 10.20
C ASN A 407 23.24 7.43 8.72
N GLU A 408 22.60 6.36 8.23
CA GLU A 408 22.32 6.20 6.80
C GLU A 408 20.87 5.90 6.41
N ALA A 409 20.03 5.36 7.31
CA ALA A 409 18.67 4.97 6.95
C ALA A 409 17.62 5.45 7.99
N ASP A 410 17.36 6.75 7.99
CA ASP A 410 16.29 7.42 8.76
C ASP A 410 15.39 8.24 7.81
N GLN A 411 14.65 7.53 6.95
CA GLN A 411 13.70 8.12 6.01
C GLN A 411 12.56 8.84 6.73
N THR A 412 12.22 8.43 7.95
CA THR A 412 11.24 9.14 8.77
C THR A 412 11.70 10.57 9.09
N ARG A 413 12.97 10.75 9.45
CA ARG A 413 13.55 12.09 9.62
C ARG A 413 13.53 12.89 8.32
N ALA A 414 13.82 12.26 7.19
CA ALA A 414 13.77 12.92 5.88
C ALA A 414 12.34 13.38 5.54
N LEU A 415 11.34 12.50 5.65
CA LEU A 415 9.93 12.79 5.37
C LEU A 415 9.37 13.91 6.28
N ASN A 416 9.75 13.93 7.56
CA ASN A 416 9.34 14.99 8.48
C ASN A 416 9.89 16.38 8.09
N ILE A 417 10.88 16.44 7.20
CA ILE A 417 11.41 17.68 6.62
C ILE A 417 10.80 17.94 5.23
N THR A 418 10.72 16.92 4.38
CA THR A 418 10.32 17.11 2.97
C THR A 418 8.82 17.21 2.78
N MET A 419 8.00 16.47 3.54
CA MET A 419 6.54 16.51 3.38
C MET A 419 5.93 17.90 3.64
N PRO A 420 6.34 18.68 4.67
CA PRO A 420 5.89 20.06 4.83
C PRO A 420 6.22 20.97 3.64
N ILE A 421 7.37 20.74 2.98
CA ILE A 421 7.78 21.48 1.79
C ILE A 421 6.95 21.04 0.58
N ALA A 422 6.79 19.73 0.39
CA ALA A 422 6.01 19.15 -0.69
C ALA A 422 4.54 19.57 -0.63
N ALA A 423 3.95 19.66 0.57
CA ALA A 423 2.61 20.18 0.85
C ALA A 423 2.40 21.66 0.44
N ASN A 424 3.45 22.31 -0.07
CA ASN A 424 3.44 23.67 -0.57
C ASN A 424 3.93 23.76 -2.03
N PHE A 425 3.97 22.63 -2.75
CA PHE A 425 4.24 22.60 -4.20
C PHE A 425 3.10 23.22 -4.99
N ARG A 426 1.88 23.12 -4.49
CA ARG A 426 0.73 23.85 -5.01
C ARG A 426 -0.03 24.54 -3.87
N PRO A 427 -0.64 25.72 -4.11
CA PRO A 427 -1.59 26.28 -3.16
C PRO A 427 -2.81 25.37 -3.06
N THR A 428 -3.12 24.88 -1.86
CA THR A 428 -4.34 24.10 -1.61
C THR A 428 -5.57 24.88 -2.09
N LYS A 429 -6.38 24.24 -2.94
CA LYS A 429 -7.69 24.75 -3.33
C LYS A 429 -8.73 24.08 -2.43
N ARG A 430 -9.53 24.90 -1.72
CA ARG A 430 -10.60 24.41 -0.84
C ARG A 430 -11.91 24.34 -1.58
#